data_AF-A0A2P8B290-F1
#
_entry.id   AF-A0A2P8B290-F1
#
_cell.length_a   1.000
_cell.length_b   1.000
_cell.length_c   1.000
_cell.angle_alpha   90.00
_cell.angle_beta   90.00
_cell.angle_gamma   90.00
#
_symmetry.space_group_name_H-M   'P 1'
#
loop_
_entity.id
_entity.type
_entity.pdbx_description
1 polymer ?
#
loop_
_entity_poly.entity_id
_entity_poly.type
_entity_poly.pdbx_seq_one_letter_code
_entity_poly.pdbx_strand_id
1 'polypeptide(L)'
;MRPDWLTRRFAKLVKQLGLPPVRLHDLRHAAAGLASAAGVDLKMIQHDMGHASPVTTAETYIYVFKKMAKAAVRASAELLLSHVKIRMSLEGASQA
;
A
#
# COMPACT_ATOMS: atom_id res chain seq x y z
N MET A 1 -2.99 -20.19 -29.08
CA MET A 1 -3.40 -18.82 -28.69
C MET A 1 -2.14 -17.98 -28.52
N ARG A 2 -2.00 -16.82 -29.18
CA ARG A 2 -0.79 -16.00 -28.98
C ARG A 2 -0.86 -15.27 -27.62
N PRO A 3 0.23 -15.18 -26.84
CA PRO A 3 0.23 -14.61 -25.49
C PRO A 3 -0.27 -13.15 -25.45
N ASP A 4 -0.08 -12.42 -26.54
CA ASP A 4 -0.38 -10.99 -26.69
C ASP A 4 -1.81 -10.70 -27.17
N TRP A 5 -2.65 -11.73 -27.38
CA TRP A 5 -4.02 -11.56 -27.86
C TRP A 5 -4.87 -10.71 -26.91
N LEU A 6 -4.79 -10.97 -25.60
CA LEU A 6 -5.59 -10.26 -24.59
C LEU A 6 -5.18 -8.79 -24.49
N THR A 7 -3.88 -8.50 -24.50
CA THR A 7 -3.33 -7.14 -24.48
C THR A 7 -3.82 -6.32 -25.69
N ARG A 8 -3.79 -6.90 -26.89
CA ARG A 8 -4.30 -6.22 -28.09
C ARG A 8 -5.81 -6.01 -28.05
N ARG A 9 -6.56 -7.01 -27.59
CA ARG A 9 -8.02 -6.91 -27.48
C ARG A 9 -8.42 -5.81 -26.50
N PHE A 10 -7.71 -5.71 -25.37
CA PHE A 10 -7.90 -4.66 -24.37
C PHE A 10 -7.60 -3.27 -24.95
N ALA A 11 -6.46 -3.08 -25.61
CA ALA A 11 -6.11 -1.80 -26.24
C ALA A 11 -7.16 -1.35 -27.28
N LYS A 12 -7.73 -2.29 -28.04
CA LYS A 12 -8.82 -2.01 -28.97
C LYS A 12 -10.08 -1.52 -28.24
N LEU A 13 -10.46 -2.15 -27.13
CA LEU A 13 -11.62 -1.74 -26.33
C LEU A 13 -11.44 -0.36 -25.72
N VAL A 14 -10.26 -0.06 -25.15
CA VAL A 14 -9.91 1.26 -24.61
C VAL A 14 -10.12 2.36 -25.66
N LYS A 15 -9.62 2.13 -26.88
CA LYS A 15 -9.81 3.05 -28.01
C LYS A 15 -11.28 3.18 -28.42
N GLN A 16 -12.00 2.07 -28.49
CA GLN A 16 -13.43 2.07 -28.87
C GLN A 16 -14.31 2.84 -27.87
N LEU A 17 -13.94 2.83 -26.60
CA LEU A 17 -14.65 3.54 -25.53
C LEU A 17 -14.21 5.00 -25.36
N GLY A 18 -13.27 5.49 -26.18
CA GLY A 18 -12.75 6.86 -26.07
C GLY A 18 -12.00 7.13 -24.76
N LEU A 19 -11.52 6.09 -24.09
CA LEU A 19 -10.79 6.24 -22.82
C LEU A 19 -9.37 6.75 -23.06
N PRO A 20 -8.78 7.47 -22.09
CA PRO A 20 -7.36 7.77 -22.10
C PRO A 20 -6.52 6.49 -22.26
N PRO A 21 -5.32 6.56 -22.89
CA PRO A 21 -4.48 5.39 -23.11
C PRO A 21 -4.17 4.66 -21.79
N VAL A 22 -4.70 3.44 -21.66
CA VAL A 22 -4.46 2.54 -20.51
C VAL A 22 -4.13 1.13 -21.01
N ARG A 23 -3.15 0.48 -20.37
CA ARG A 23 -2.71 -0.88 -20.71
C ARG A 23 -3.35 -1.88 -19.76
N LEU A 24 -3.43 -3.14 -20.20
CA LEU A 24 -3.98 -4.22 -19.39
C LEU A 24 -3.23 -4.39 -18.05
N HIS A 25 -1.91 -4.23 -18.06
CA HIS A 25 -1.08 -4.31 -16.86
C HIS A 25 -1.36 -3.16 -15.86
N ASP A 26 -1.83 -2.01 -16.33
CA ASP A 26 -2.13 -0.88 -15.45
C ASP A 26 -3.33 -1.19 -14.53
N LEU A 27 -4.24 -2.08 -14.96
CA LEU A 27 -5.31 -2.59 -14.09
C LEU A 27 -4.77 -3.36 -12.89
N ARG A 28 -3.67 -4.08 -13.07
CA ARG A 28 -3.00 -4.78 -11.97
C ARG A 28 -2.39 -3.78 -11.00
N HIS A 29 -1.73 -2.74 -11.49
CA HIS A 29 -1.24 -1.66 -10.62
C HIS A 29 -2.37 -0.96 -9.87
N ALA A 30 -3.51 -0.72 -10.51
CA ALA A 30 -4.68 -0.13 -9.87
C ALA A 30 -5.23 -1.01 -8.74
N ALA A 31 -5.32 -2.33 -8.95
CA ALA A 31 -5.75 -3.28 -7.92
C ALA A 31 -4.82 -3.28 -6.68
N ALA A 32 -3.50 -3.25 -6.88
CA ALA A 32 -2.55 -3.10 -5.77
C ALA A 32 -2.72 -1.77 -5.03
N GLY A 33 -2.88 -0.66 -5.77
CA GLY A 33 -3.10 0.66 -5.19
C GLY A 33 -4.36 0.71 -4.33
N LEU A 34 -5.45 0.09 -4.80
CA LEU A 34 -6.71 -0.02 -4.05
C LEU A 34 -6.56 -0.88 -2.79
N ALA A 35 -5.90 -2.04 -2.88
CA ALA A 35 -5.64 -2.89 -1.71
C ALA A 35 -4.78 -2.16 -0.67
N SER A 36 -3.76 -1.44 -1.12
CA SER A 36 -2.91 -0.64 -0.23
C SER A 36 -3.67 0.52 0.41
N ALA A 37 -4.54 1.21 -0.36
CA ALA A 37 -5.41 2.26 0.17
C ALA A 37 -6.43 1.73 1.20
N ALA A 38 -6.86 0.48 1.04
CA ALA A 38 -7.71 -0.22 2.00
C ALA A 38 -6.95 -0.73 3.24
N GLY A 39 -5.64 -0.50 3.33
CA GLY A 39 -4.82 -0.91 4.48
C GLY A 39 -4.43 -2.39 4.51
N VAL A 40 -4.54 -3.09 3.38
CA VAL A 40 -4.09 -4.49 3.27
C VAL A 40 -2.58 -4.56 3.44
N ASP A 41 -2.12 -5.55 4.20
CA ASP A 41 -0.69 -5.79 4.43
C ASP A 41 0.06 -6.00 3.11
N LEU A 42 1.25 -5.42 3.02
CA LEU A 42 2.05 -5.46 1.81
C LEU A 42 2.43 -6.89 1.40
N LYS A 43 2.72 -7.78 2.36
CA LYS A 43 3.05 -9.17 2.04
C LYS A 43 1.85 -9.91 1.46
N MET A 44 0.65 -9.60 1.94
CA MET A 44 -0.60 -10.13 1.36
C MET A 44 -0.80 -9.63 -0.07
N ILE A 45 -0.59 -8.33 -0.33
CA ILE A 45 -0.65 -7.77 -1.69
C ILE A 45 0.41 -8.43 -2.60
N GLN A 46 1.63 -8.63 -2.11
CA GLN A 46 2.71 -9.29 -2.86
C GLN A 46 2.38 -10.76 -3.18
N HIS A 47 1.84 -11.48 -2.19
CA HIS A 47 1.39 -12.87 -2.34
C HIS A 47 0.28 -12.99 -3.38
N ASP A 48 -0.76 -12.16 -3.29
CA ASP A 48 -1.90 -12.17 -4.22
C ASP A 48 -1.50 -11.79 -5.65
N MET A 49 -0.44 -11.01 -5.78
CA MET A 49 0.15 -10.72 -7.08
C MET A 49 1.02 -11.87 -7.61
N GLY A 50 1.54 -12.77 -6.78
CA GLY A 50 2.36 -13.89 -7.25
C GLY A 50 3.72 -13.45 -7.83
N HIS A 51 4.29 -12.35 -7.32
CA HIS A 51 5.63 -11.90 -7.71
C HIS A 51 6.70 -12.68 -6.92
N ALA A 52 7.61 -13.36 -7.63
CA ALA A 52 8.81 -13.99 -7.05
C ALA A 52 9.96 -12.99 -6.78
N SER A 53 9.85 -11.71 -7.19
CA SER A 53 10.90 -10.69 -7.03
C SER A 53 10.33 -9.32 -6.61
N PRO A 54 10.97 -8.58 -5.67
CA PRO A 54 10.48 -7.30 -5.14
C PRO A 54 10.68 -6.08 -6.07
N VAL A 55 11.40 -6.23 -7.18
CA VAL A 55 12.10 -5.11 -7.84
C VAL A 55 11.21 -4.23 -8.73
N THR A 56 10.00 -4.64 -9.11
CA THR A 56 9.05 -3.78 -9.86
C THR A 56 7.99 -3.12 -8.96
N THR A 57 8.02 -3.41 -7.66
CA THR A 57 6.99 -3.06 -6.68
C THR A 57 7.39 -1.85 -5.81
N ALA A 58 8.55 -1.24 -6.04
CA ALA A 58 9.04 -0.16 -5.16
C ALA A 58 8.62 1.24 -5.63
N GLU A 59 8.73 1.58 -6.92
CA GLU A 59 8.58 2.97 -7.37
C GLU A 59 7.13 3.49 -7.33
N THR A 60 6.12 2.68 -7.62
CA THR A 60 4.71 3.10 -7.59
C THR A 60 4.14 3.23 -6.17
N TYR A 61 4.78 2.62 -5.16
CA TYR A 61 4.21 2.56 -3.80
C TYR A 61 4.73 3.65 -2.86
N ILE A 62 5.76 4.41 -3.25
CA ILE A 62 6.42 5.42 -2.41
C ILE A 62 5.43 6.43 -1.82
N TYR A 63 4.38 6.79 -2.56
CA TYR A 63 3.38 7.75 -2.07
C TYR A 63 2.50 7.18 -0.93
N VAL A 64 2.05 5.94 -1.07
CA VAL A 64 1.22 5.28 -0.04
C VAL A 64 2.06 4.90 1.17
N PHE A 65 3.31 4.45 0.95
CA PHE A 65 4.28 4.21 2.02
C PHE A 65 4.54 5.44 2.88
N LYS A 66 4.68 6.64 2.27
CA LYS A 66 4.89 7.86 3.06
C LYS A 66 3.74 8.15 4.03
N LYS A 67 2.49 7.88 3.62
CA LYS A 67 1.31 8.10 4.47
C LYS A 67 1.21 7.06 5.59
N MET A 68 1.43 5.77 5.26
CA MET A 68 1.41 4.69 6.24
C MET A 68 2.58 4.80 7.24
N ALA A 69 3.79 5.12 6.77
CA ALA A 69 4.95 5.33 7.63
C ALA A 69 4.73 6.49 8.61
N LYS A 70 4.14 7.61 8.15
CA LYS A 70 3.82 8.74 9.03
C LYS A 70 2.78 8.36 10.09
N ALA A 71 1.78 7.57 9.74
CA ALA A 71 0.78 7.07 10.68
C ALA A 71 1.40 6.11 11.71
N ALA A 72 2.26 5.19 11.28
CA ALA A 72 2.97 4.25 12.16
C ALA A 72 3.90 4.97 13.15
N VAL A 73 4.69 5.95 12.67
CA VAL A 73 5.56 6.77 13.53
C VAL A 73 4.74 7.53 14.57
N ARG A 74 3.58 8.08 14.18
CA ARG A 74 2.68 8.77 15.11
C ARG A 74 2.13 7.83 16.18
N ALA A 75 1.63 6.66 15.78
CA ALA A 75 1.11 5.67 16.71
C ALA A 75 2.17 5.19 17.72
N SER A 76 3.41 4.94 17.25
CA SER A 76 4.53 4.60 18.12
C SER A 76 4.88 5.73 19.09
N ALA A 77 4.87 6.98 18.65
CA ALA A 77 5.11 8.13 19.53
C ALA A 77 4.02 8.28 20.61
N GLU A 78 2.74 8.10 20.25
CA GLU A 78 1.62 8.13 21.20
C GLU A 78 1.72 6.99 22.23
N LEU A 79 2.14 5.79 21.81
CA LEU A 79 2.37 4.66 22.71
C LEU A 79 3.51 4.93 23.71
N LEU A 80 4.62 5.51 23.24
CA LEU A 80 5.75 5.85 24.12
C LEU A 80 5.37 6.96 25.12
N LEU A 81 4.68 8.00 24.66
CA LEU A 81 4.25 9.12 25.51
C LEU A 81 3.23 8.69 26.57
N SER A 82 2.32 7.78 26.22
CA SER A 82 1.37 7.22 27.19
C SER A 82 2.06 6.36 28.25
N HIS A 83 3.04 5.53 27.88
CA HIS A 83 3.83 4.76 28.83
C HIS A 83 4.63 5.65 29.80
N VAL A 84 5.23 6.74 29.31
CA VAL A 84 5.96 7.69 30.16
C VAL A 84 5.01 8.39 31.15
N LYS A 85 3.83 8.84 30.70
CA LYS A 85 2.84 9.47 31.60
C LYS A 85 2.35 8.53 32.70
N ILE A 86 2.08 7.27 32.37
CA ILE A 86 1.65 6.27 33.35
C ILE A 86 2.76 6.03 34.38
N ARG A 87 4.01 5.87 33.94
CA ARG A 87 5.13 5.65 34.85
C ARG A 87 5.38 6.85 35.77
N MET A 88 5.33 8.08 35.25
CA MET A 88 5.49 9.29 36.06
C MET A 88 4.35 9.49 37.07
N SER A 89 3.11 9.09 36.72
CA SER A 89 1.97 9.13 37.63
C SER A 89 2.09 8.11 38.77
N LEU A 90 2.70 6.94 38.52
CA LEU A 90 2.94 5.91 39.52
C LEU A 90 4.09 6.28 40.46
N GLU A 91 5.15 6.91 39.93
CA GLU A 91 6.28 7.40 40.73
C GLU A 91 5.89 8.61 41.60
N GLY A 92 5.02 9.50 41.10
CA GLY A 92 4.50 10.65 41.86
C GLY A 92 3.50 10.27 42.96
N ALA A 93 2.78 9.16 42.82
CA ALA A 93 1.86 8.65 43.84
C ALA A 93 2.56 7.85 44.95
N SER A 94 3.83 7.50 44.78
CA SER A 94 4.63 6.74 45.77
C SER A 94 5.45 7.64 46.69
N GLN A 95 5.43 8.97 46.50
CA GLN A 95 6.22 9.97 47.25
C GLN A 95 5.35 10.96 48.05
N ALA A 96 4.03 10.74 48.12
CA ALA A 96 3.07 11.53 48.90
C ALA A 96 2.39 10.63 49.94
#